data_AF-A0A9P0GI11-F1
#
_entry.id   AF-A0A9P0GI11-F1
#
_cell.length_a   1.000
_cell.length_b   1.000
_cell.length_c   1.000
_cell.angle_alpha   90.00
_cell.angle_beta   90.00
_cell.angle_gamma   90.00
#
_symmetry.space_group_name_H-M   'P 1'
#
loop_
_entity.id
_entity.type
_entity.pdbx_description
1 polymer ?
#
loop_
_entity_poly.entity_id
_entity_poly.type
_entity_poly.pdbx_seq_one_letter_code
_entity_poly.pdbx_strand_id
1 'polypeptide(L)'
;MGRKSAASSAKSKEKRLQRKEEQSRISQAMAIVAAANKLEDPLDPFPVFRKYNKNGIEVELFVTKVANVDQRTKDWAFNLTKKNMQQKYEQCSWGWNDLKKAEELTDEAAWYLVAKTLDGNLLGFSHFRFDLDEGLEVLYCYELQLDSAFQRKGLGKFMMQILELIAFKNNMRKVVLTVLKNNQYSKFFKALNYELDESSPIDDEEESFPYEILSKINKRLPPLIAQPKTHPSNHCCSGHDHHH
;
A
#
# COMPACT_ATOMS: atom_id res chain seq x y z
N MET A 1 -50.88 15.46 -10.50
CA MET A 1 -49.94 14.34 -10.76
C MET A 1 -49.00 14.73 -11.90
N GLY A 2 -47.76 15.13 -11.60
CA GLY A 2 -46.80 15.59 -12.61
C GLY A 2 -46.15 14.42 -13.36
N ARG A 3 -46.34 14.34 -14.69
CA ARG A 3 -45.66 13.36 -15.55
C ARG A 3 -44.18 13.73 -15.66
N LYS A 4 -43.30 12.82 -15.20
CA LYS A 4 -41.85 12.93 -15.42
C LYS A 4 -41.54 12.86 -16.93
N SER A 5 -40.70 13.76 -17.42
CA SER A 5 -40.29 13.79 -18.84
C SER A 5 -39.47 12.54 -19.21
N ALA A 6 -39.51 12.11 -20.47
CA ALA A 6 -38.75 10.96 -20.97
C ALA A 6 -37.23 11.10 -20.69
N ALA A 7 -36.69 12.32 -20.81
CA ALA A 7 -35.31 12.65 -20.46
C ALA A 7 -34.99 12.42 -18.97
N SER A 8 -35.89 12.79 -18.06
CA SER A 8 -35.71 12.54 -16.62
C SER A 8 -35.77 11.05 -16.26
N SER A 9 -36.57 10.26 -17.00
CA SER A 9 -36.63 8.81 -16.84
C SER A 9 -35.37 8.12 -17.35
N ALA A 10 -34.85 8.54 -18.51
CA ALA A 10 -33.59 8.03 -19.08
C ALA A 10 -32.40 8.29 -18.15
N LYS A 11 -32.24 9.53 -17.66
CA LYS A 11 -31.18 9.89 -16.70
C LYS A 11 -31.26 9.09 -15.40
N SER A 12 -32.47 8.79 -14.92
CA SER A 12 -32.66 7.96 -13.73
C SER A 12 -32.32 6.48 -13.97
N LYS A 13 -32.57 5.95 -15.17
CA LYS A 13 -32.20 4.58 -15.55
C LYS A 13 -30.68 4.44 -15.69
N GLU A 14 -30.03 5.40 -16.34
CA GLU A 14 -28.58 5.47 -16.50
C GLU A 14 -27.86 5.51 -15.14
N LYS A 15 -28.28 6.42 -14.23
CA LYS A 15 -27.73 6.50 -12.87
C LYS A 15 -27.90 5.19 -12.08
N ARG A 16 -29.01 4.48 -12.27
CA ARG A 16 -29.24 3.17 -11.63
C ARG A 16 -28.32 2.09 -12.19
N LEU A 17 -28.08 2.10 -13.51
CA LEU A 17 -27.16 1.17 -14.15
C LEU A 17 -25.72 1.42 -13.68
N GLN A 18 -25.26 2.67 -13.71
CA GLN A 18 -23.92 3.06 -13.21
C GLN A 18 -23.69 2.60 -11.77
N ARG A 19 -24.67 2.82 -10.87
CA ARG A 19 -24.58 2.35 -9.48
C ARG A 19 -24.48 0.83 -9.36
N LYS A 20 -25.20 0.09 -10.21
CA LYS A 20 -25.15 -1.38 -10.21
C LYS A 20 -23.81 -1.90 -10.73
N GLU A 21 -23.27 -1.27 -11.77
CA GLU A 21 -21.93 -1.57 -12.30
C GLU A 21 -20.84 -1.26 -11.27
N GLU A 22 -20.96 -0.14 -10.57
CA GLU A 22 -20.09 0.25 -9.46
C GLU A 22 -20.08 -0.78 -8.34
N GLN A 23 -21.27 -1.15 -7.83
CA GLN A 23 -21.42 -2.15 -6.79
C GLN A 23 -20.88 -3.52 -7.23
N SER A 24 -21.13 -3.91 -8.48
CA SER A 24 -20.60 -5.14 -9.03
C SER A 24 -19.07 -5.11 -9.09
N ARG A 25 -18.47 -3.97 -9.46
CA ARG A 25 -17.01 -3.82 -9.54
C ARG A 25 -16.38 -3.89 -8.15
N ILE A 26 -16.90 -3.13 -7.18
CA ILE A 26 -16.42 -3.17 -5.80
C ILE A 26 -16.55 -4.59 -5.23
N SER A 27 -17.68 -5.27 -5.47
CA SER A 27 -17.86 -6.65 -5.02
C SER A 27 -16.84 -7.62 -5.63
N GLN A 28 -16.47 -7.44 -6.89
CA GLN A 28 -15.41 -8.23 -7.53
C GLN A 28 -14.03 -7.91 -6.93
N ALA A 29 -13.73 -6.63 -6.71
CA ALA A 29 -12.50 -6.19 -6.07
C ALA A 29 -12.37 -6.76 -4.64
N MET A 30 -13.44 -6.72 -3.84
CA MET A 30 -13.51 -7.37 -2.52
C MET A 30 -13.20 -8.86 -2.59
N ALA A 31 -13.75 -9.56 -3.59
CA ALA A 31 -13.51 -10.99 -3.75
C ALA A 31 -12.04 -11.29 -4.09
N ILE A 32 -11.39 -10.45 -4.91
CA ILE A 32 -9.96 -10.56 -5.23
C ILE A 32 -9.11 -10.35 -3.97
N VAL A 33 -9.38 -9.28 -3.20
CA VAL A 33 -8.69 -8.99 -1.93
C VAL A 33 -8.88 -10.13 -0.93
N ALA A 34 -10.11 -10.62 -0.76
CA ALA A 34 -10.40 -11.73 0.13
C ALA A 34 -9.70 -13.04 -0.30
N ALA A 35 -9.56 -13.30 -1.60
CA ALA A 35 -8.82 -14.45 -2.09
C ALA A 35 -7.32 -14.32 -1.78
N ALA A 36 -6.73 -13.14 -1.97
CA ALA A 36 -5.32 -12.89 -1.66
C ALA A 36 -5.02 -13.01 -0.15
N ASN A 37 -5.92 -12.51 0.70
CA ASN A 37 -5.76 -12.62 2.15
C ASN A 37 -5.93 -14.06 2.69
N LYS A 38 -6.48 -14.99 1.89
CA LYS A 38 -6.56 -16.42 2.23
C LYS A 38 -5.31 -17.22 1.89
N LEU A 39 -4.33 -16.62 1.21
CA LEU A 39 -3.06 -17.28 0.94
C LEU A 39 -2.35 -17.66 2.25
N GLU A 40 -1.56 -18.73 2.19
CA GLU A 40 -0.63 -19.09 3.26
C GLU A 40 0.71 -18.39 3.06
N ASP A 41 1.29 -18.50 1.86
CA ASP A 41 2.52 -17.81 1.47
C ASP A 41 2.39 -17.17 0.08
N PRO A 42 2.20 -15.84 -0.01
CA PRO A 42 2.14 -15.12 -1.29
C PRO A 42 3.42 -15.17 -2.11
N LEU A 43 4.57 -15.50 -1.51
CA LEU A 43 5.88 -15.59 -2.17
C LEU A 43 6.15 -16.98 -2.76
N ASP A 44 5.35 -18.00 -2.43
CA ASP A 44 5.55 -19.37 -2.88
C ASP A 44 5.72 -19.53 -4.41
N PRO A 45 4.96 -18.83 -5.27
CA PRO A 45 5.14 -18.91 -6.72
C PRO A 45 6.49 -18.38 -7.24
N PHE A 46 7.31 -17.76 -6.38
CA PHE A 46 8.54 -17.05 -6.74
C PHE A 46 9.75 -17.52 -5.93
N PRO A 47 10.13 -18.81 -5.96
CA PRO A 47 11.20 -19.35 -5.11
C PRO A 47 12.55 -18.66 -5.32
N VAL A 48 12.84 -18.20 -6.54
CA VAL A 48 14.07 -17.46 -6.88
C VAL A 48 14.17 -16.13 -6.13
N PHE A 49 13.04 -15.54 -5.74
CA PHE A 49 12.99 -14.26 -5.02
C PHE A 49 13.10 -14.42 -3.50
N ARG A 50 13.19 -15.65 -2.99
CA ARG A 50 13.45 -15.90 -1.56
C ARG A 50 14.90 -15.64 -1.16
N LYS A 51 15.80 -15.36 -2.11
CA LYS A 51 17.22 -15.10 -1.82
C LYS A 51 17.69 -13.83 -2.51
N TYR A 52 18.51 -13.06 -1.79
CA TYR A 52 19.22 -11.91 -2.34
C TYR A 52 20.69 -12.02 -1.97
N ASN A 53 21.55 -12.22 -2.97
CA ASN A 53 23.00 -12.27 -2.80
C ASN A 53 23.67 -11.30 -3.80
N LYS A 54 23.81 -10.02 -3.41
CA LYS A 54 24.45 -8.97 -4.20
C LYS A 54 25.02 -7.87 -3.30
N ASN A 55 26.08 -7.19 -3.77
CA ASN A 55 26.65 -5.99 -3.14
C ASN A 55 27.01 -6.17 -1.65
N GLY A 56 27.54 -7.35 -1.29
CA GLY A 56 27.92 -7.68 0.08
C GLY A 56 26.75 -7.92 1.03
N ILE A 57 25.55 -8.21 0.50
CA ILE A 57 24.40 -8.67 1.27
C ILE A 57 24.05 -10.08 0.80
N GLU A 58 23.92 -10.99 1.75
CA GLU A 58 23.34 -12.32 1.56
C GLU A 58 22.20 -12.51 2.58
N VAL A 59 20.97 -12.60 2.07
CA VAL A 59 19.77 -12.79 2.88
C VAL A 59 18.77 -13.73 2.24
N GLU A 60 17.97 -14.33 3.10
CA GLU A 60 16.72 -15.00 2.76
C GLU A 60 15.54 -14.07 3.05
N LEU A 61 14.53 -14.13 2.19
CA LEU A 61 13.29 -13.38 2.29
C LEU A 61 12.10 -14.31 2.45
N PHE A 62 11.23 -13.97 3.38
CA PHE A 62 10.01 -14.71 3.65
C PHE A 62 8.84 -13.75 3.85
N VAL A 63 7.65 -14.23 3.51
CA VAL A 63 6.39 -13.52 3.72
C VAL A 63 5.59 -14.25 4.78
N THR A 64 5.00 -13.52 5.71
CA THR A 64 4.16 -14.08 6.76
C THR A 64 3.10 -13.08 7.21
N LYS A 65 1.95 -13.59 7.68
CA LYS A 65 0.95 -12.77 8.38
C LYS A 65 1.50 -12.33 9.73
N VAL A 66 1.10 -11.16 10.21
CA VAL A 66 1.51 -10.63 11.51
C VAL A 66 1.15 -11.55 12.68
N ALA A 67 0.07 -12.32 12.56
CA ALA A 67 -0.36 -13.31 13.54
C ALA A 67 0.72 -14.38 13.81
N ASN A 68 1.56 -14.67 12.81
CA ASN A 68 2.62 -15.67 12.88
C ASN A 68 4.02 -15.05 13.12
N VAL A 69 4.11 -13.71 13.19
CA VAL A 69 5.36 -13.02 13.51
C VAL A 69 5.57 -13.05 15.03
N ASP A 70 6.77 -13.47 15.46
CA ASP A 70 7.13 -13.48 16.87
C ASP A 70 7.29 -12.06 17.44
N GLN A 71 7.14 -11.91 18.76
CA GLN A 71 7.18 -10.60 19.41
C GLN A 71 8.50 -9.87 19.21
N ARG A 72 9.63 -10.59 19.20
CA ARG A 72 10.96 -9.98 19.01
C ARG A 72 11.09 -9.35 17.62
N THR A 73 10.54 -10.00 16.59
CA THR A 73 10.50 -9.44 15.24
C THR A 73 9.56 -8.24 15.15
N LYS A 74 8.40 -8.26 15.82
CA LYS A 74 7.48 -7.10 15.89
C LYS A 74 8.14 -5.89 16.56
N ASP A 75 8.77 -6.09 17.71
CA ASP A 75 9.47 -5.05 18.45
C ASP A 75 10.63 -4.48 17.63
N TRP A 76 11.39 -5.34 16.94
CA TRP A 76 12.46 -4.92 16.04
C TRP A 76 11.92 -4.07 14.88
N ALA A 77 10.82 -4.48 14.24
CA ALA A 77 10.20 -3.76 13.14
C ALA A 77 9.70 -2.37 13.58
N PHE A 78 9.05 -2.30 14.75
CA PHE A 78 8.64 -1.03 15.35
C PHE A 78 9.85 -0.12 15.64
N ASN A 79 10.88 -0.64 16.31
CA ASN A 79 12.07 0.15 16.65
C ASN A 79 12.83 0.63 15.41
N LEU A 80 12.92 -0.18 14.37
CA LEU A 80 13.53 0.21 13.10
C LEU A 80 12.71 1.32 12.42
N THR A 81 11.38 1.19 12.40
CA THR A 81 10.48 2.22 11.87
C THR A 81 10.65 3.53 12.64
N LYS A 82 10.61 3.46 13.98
CA LYS A 82 10.84 4.62 14.85
C LYS A 82 12.16 5.30 14.57
N LYS A 83 13.27 4.55 14.57
CA LYS A 83 14.62 5.04 14.25
C LYS A 83 14.66 5.78 12.91
N ASN A 84 14.00 5.25 11.89
CA ASN A 84 14.07 5.80 10.54
C ASN A 84 13.09 6.96 10.30
N MET A 85 11.94 6.96 10.98
CA MET A 85 10.78 7.76 10.60
C MET A 85 10.32 8.77 11.66
N GLN A 86 10.58 8.55 12.96
CA GLN A 86 10.05 9.40 14.04
C GLN A 86 10.27 10.89 13.78
N GLN A 87 11.50 11.30 13.51
CA GLN A 87 11.82 12.71 13.24
C GLN A 87 11.06 13.28 12.04
N LYS A 88 10.80 12.48 11.00
CA LYS A 88 10.09 12.95 9.79
C LYS A 88 8.61 13.16 10.06
N TYR A 89 8.02 12.28 10.86
CA TYR A 89 6.65 12.39 11.34
C TYR A 89 6.48 13.59 12.28
N GLU A 90 7.41 13.80 13.22
CA GLU A 90 7.42 14.96 14.12
C GLU A 90 7.62 16.30 13.40
N GLN A 91 8.31 16.29 12.25
CA GLN A 91 8.54 17.47 11.42
C GLN A 91 7.38 17.81 10.47
N CYS A 92 6.29 17.06 10.51
CA CYS A 92 5.11 17.33 9.69
C CYS A 92 3.82 17.32 10.53
N SER A 93 2.69 17.66 9.91
CA SER A 93 1.41 17.79 10.61
C SER A 93 0.85 16.48 11.18
N TRP A 94 1.44 15.32 10.85
CA TRP A 94 1.01 14.02 11.38
C TRP A 94 1.49 13.75 12.80
N GLY A 95 2.69 14.24 13.17
CA GLY A 95 3.32 13.90 14.45
C GLY A 95 3.68 12.41 14.58
N TRP A 96 4.32 12.03 15.68
CA TRP A 96 4.68 10.63 15.98
C TRP A 96 3.99 10.16 17.25
N ASN A 97 3.40 8.96 17.20
CA ASN A 97 2.80 8.30 18.36
C ASN A 97 3.20 6.82 18.37
N ASP A 98 3.92 6.41 19.42
CA ASP A 98 4.42 5.04 19.58
C ASP A 98 3.28 4.00 19.58
N LEU A 99 2.20 4.27 20.32
CA LEU A 99 1.07 3.34 20.43
C LEU A 99 0.36 3.17 19.10
N LYS A 100 -0.01 4.28 18.44
CA LYS A 100 -0.69 4.23 17.13
C LYS A 100 0.15 3.52 16.07
N LYS A 101 1.47 3.77 16.05
CA LYS A 101 2.34 3.10 15.08
C LYS A 101 2.55 1.62 15.40
N ALA A 102 2.60 1.24 16.68
CA ALA A 102 2.63 -0.16 17.07
C ALA A 102 1.31 -0.87 16.72
N GLU A 103 0.15 -0.24 16.94
CA GLU A 103 -1.16 -0.74 16.53
C GLU A 103 -1.23 -0.96 15.01
N GLU A 104 -0.80 0.04 14.21
CA GLU A 104 -0.77 -0.06 12.75
C GLU A 104 0.08 -1.24 12.24
N LEU A 105 1.27 -1.41 12.82
CA LEU A 105 2.20 -2.50 12.49
C LEU A 105 1.66 -3.87 12.93
N THR A 106 0.81 -3.93 13.95
CA THR A 106 0.28 -5.18 14.52
C THR A 106 -1.14 -5.52 14.11
N ASP A 107 -1.75 -4.72 13.24
CA ASP A 107 -3.08 -4.93 12.68
C ASP A 107 -3.23 -6.31 12.05
N GLU A 108 -4.36 -6.97 12.29
CA GLU A 108 -4.63 -8.35 11.84
C GLU A 108 -4.51 -8.58 10.33
N ALA A 109 -4.73 -7.54 9.50
CA ALA A 109 -4.60 -7.60 8.06
C ALA A 109 -3.14 -7.47 7.57
N ALA A 110 -2.20 -7.19 8.48
CA ALA A 110 -0.80 -6.97 8.14
C ALA A 110 -0.09 -8.25 7.67
N TRP A 111 0.57 -8.10 6.52
CA TRP A 111 1.58 -9.02 6.01
C TRP A 111 2.96 -8.40 6.15
N TYR A 112 3.94 -9.26 6.44
CA TYR A 112 5.33 -8.90 6.59
C TYR A 112 6.17 -9.62 5.54
N LEU A 113 6.89 -8.86 4.71
CA LEU A 113 8.04 -9.35 3.94
C LEU A 113 9.30 -9.03 4.74
N VAL A 114 10.02 -10.04 5.20
CA VAL A 114 11.20 -9.85 6.08
C VAL A 114 12.46 -10.35 5.37
N ALA A 115 13.55 -9.58 5.45
CA ALA A 115 14.87 -9.96 4.98
C ALA A 115 15.78 -10.32 6.16
N LYS A 116 16.31 -11.55 6.17
CA LYS A 116 17.09 -12.12 7.28
C LYS A 116 18.37 -12.76 6.77
N THR A 117 19.50 -12.57 7.45
CA THR A 117 20.75 -13.26 7.11
C THR A 117 20.68 -14.74 7.48
N LEU A 118 21.63 -15.54 6.99
CA LEU A 118 21.72 -16.97 7.35
C LEU A 118 21.90 -17.18 8.87
N ASP A 119 22.66 -16.31 9.53
CA ASP A 119 22.84 -16.34 10.99
C ASP A 119 21.63 -15.77 11.77
N GLY A 120 20.63 -15.29 11.04
CA GLY A 120 19.35 -14.88 11.58
C GLY A 120 19.20 -13.41 11.95
N ASN A 121 20.11 -12.54 11.50
CA ASN A 121 20.00 -11.10 11.72
C ASN A 121 18.97 -10.49 10.76
N LEU A 122 18.07 -9.68 11.30
CA LEU A 122 17.04 -8.98 10.53
C LEU A 122 17.62 -7.70 9.92
N LEU A 123 17.55 -7.55 8.60
CA LEU A 123 18.12 -6.41 7.88
C LEU A 123 17.10 -5.35 7.49
N GLY A 124 15.85 -5.78 7.31
CA GLY A 124 14.78 -4.91 6.88
C GLY A 124 13.49 -5.68 6.62
N PHE A 125 12.39 -4.95 6.56
CA PHE A 125 11.07 -5.50 6.35
C PHE A 125 10.21 -4.57 5.51
N SER A 126 9.15 -5.12 4.95
CA SER A 126 8.00 -4.33 4.50
C SER A 126 6.75 -4.85 5.19
N HIS A 127 5.94 -3.92 5.71
CA HIS A 127 4.56 -4.18 6.11
C HIS A 127 3.67 -3.77 4.95
N PHE A 128 2.84 -4.70 4.49
CA PHE A 128 1.89 -4.47 3.43
C PHE A 128 0.55 -5.14 3.73
N ARG A 129 -0.49 -4.73 2.99
CA ARG A 129 -1.82 -5.35 3.05
C ARG A 129 -2.35 -5.55 1.64
N PHE A 130 -3.16 -6.58 1.46
CA PHE A 130 -4.11 -6.61 0.34
C PHE A 130 -5.37 -5.91 0.83
N ASP A 131 -5.76 -4.83 0.16
CA ASP A 131 -6.85 -3.97 0.63
C ASP A 131 -7.65 -3.38 -0.54
N LEU A 132 -8.76 -2.74 -0.19
CA LEU A 132 -9.49 -1.85 -1.07
C LEU A 132 -9.09 -0.40 -0.82
N ASP A 133 -8.56 0.25 -1.85
CA ASP A 133 -8.24 1.68 -1.84
C ASP A 133 -9.06 2.37 -2.94
N GLU A 134 -9.92 3.32 -2.57
CA GLU A 134 -10.87 3.99 -3.48
C GLU A 134 -11.69 3.01 -4.35
N GLY A 135 -12.09 1.87 -3.76
CA GLY A 135 -12.87 0.83 -4.42
C GLY A 135 -12.08 -0.07 -5.37
N LEU A 136 -10.74 0.02 -5.37
CA LEU A 136 -9.84 -0.79 -6.17
C LEU A 136 -9.08 -1.80 -5.33
N GLU A 137 -8.94 -3.02 -5.85
CA GLU A 137 -8.09 -4.06 -5.29
C GLU A 137 -6.61 -3.69 -5.40
N VAL A 138 -5.93 -3.45 -4.28
CA VAL A 138 -4.53 -3.01 -4.25
C VAL A 138 -3.68 -3.84 -3.30
N LEU A 139 -2.37 -3.84 -3.55
CA LEU A 139 -1.39 -4.12 -2.49
C LEU A 139 -0.87 -2.79 -1.96
N TYR A 140 -1.20 -2.46 -0.71
CA TYR A 140 -0.75 -1.24 -0.07
C TYR A 140 0.53 -1.52 0.73
N CYS A 141 1.64 -0.89 0.37
CA CYS A 141 2.89 -0.93 1.11
C CYS A 141 2.89 0.19 2.16
N TYR A 142 2.58 -0.16 3.41
CA TYR A 142 2.56 0.77 4.54
C TYR A 142 3.97 1.17 4.95
N GLU A 143 4.86 0.19 5.09
CA GLU A 143 6.24 0.43 5.49
C GLU A 143 7.20 -0.32 4.56
N LEU A 144 8.33 0.31 4.27
CA LEU A 144 9.52 -0.33 3.73
C LEU A 144 10.72 0.20 4.50
N GLN A 145 11.24 -0.61 5.40
CA GLN A 145 12.30 -0.21 6.32
C GLN A 145 13.52 -1.10 6.15
N LEU A 146 14.68 -0.48 6.04
CA LEU A 146 15.98 -1.16 6.05
C LEU A 146 16.85 -0.50 7.10
N ASP A 147 17.67 -1.29 7.80
CA ASP A 147 18.75 -0.72 8.59
C ASP A 147 19.75 0.01 7.67
N SER A 148 20.23 1.16 8.13
CA SER A 148 21.05 2.07 7.34
C SER A 148 22.33 1.42 6.80
N ALA A 149 22.90 0.44 7.51
CA ALA A 149 24.08 -0.30 7.08
C ALA A 149 23.87 -1.15 5.80
N PHE A 150 22.60 -1.43 5.46
CA PHE A 150 22.20 -2.28 4.33
C PHE A 150 21.45 -1.51 3.23
N GLN A 151 21.30 -0.19 3.39
CA GLN A 151 20.75 0.68 2.36
C GLN A 151 21.73 0.87 1.19
N ARG A 152 21.20 1.35 0.05
CA ARG A 152 21.98 1.60 -1.19
C ARG A 152 22.69 0.39 -1.80
N LYS A 153 22.42 -0.81 -1.31
CA LYS A 153 22.96 -2.09 -1.82
C LYS A 153 21.99 -2.87 -2.69
N GLY A 154 20.82 -2.31 -3.02
CA GLY A 154 19.81 -2.87 -3.92
C GLY A 154 18.70 -3.68 -3.26
N LEU A 155 18.81 -4.01 -1.96
CA LEU A 155 17.81 -4.81 -1.24
C LEU A 155 16.41 -4.18 -1.24
N GLY A 156 16.29 -2.87 -1.00
CA GLY A 156 14.98 -2.20 -0.99
C GLY A 156 14.27 -2.25 -2.35
N LYS A 157 15.04 -2.11 -3.44
CA LYS A 157 14.50 -2.30 -4.81
C LYS A 157 13.99 -3.74 -4.98
N PHE A 158 14.76 -4.72 -4.54
CA PHE A 158 14.40 -6.12 -4.64
C PHE A 158 13.12 -6.45 -3.85
N MET A 159 12.98 -5.89 -2.65
CA MET A 159 11.76 -6.04 -1.84
C MET A 159 10.53 -5.42 -2.51
N MET A 160 10.65 -4.22 -3.09
CA MET A 160 9.55 -3.64 -3.86
C MET A 160 9.18 -4.48 -5.10
N GLN A 161 10.16 -5.07 -5.78
CA GLN A 161 9.89 -6.00 -6.89
C GLN A 161 9.12 -7.24 -6.42
N ILE A 162 9.40 -7.74 -5.22
CA ILE A 162 8.63 -8.83 -4.62
C ILE A 162 7.19 -8.42 -4.38
N LEU A 163 6.95 -7.24 -3.80
CA LEU A 163 5.58 -6.74 -3.60
C LEU A 163 4.83 -6.60 -4.93
N GLU A 164 5.49 -6.10 -5.98
CA GLU A 164 4.93 -6.02 -7.34
C GLU A 164 4.55 -7.41 -7.88
N LEU A 165 5.43 -8.40 -7.73
CA LEU A 165 5.17 -9.78 -8.16
C LEU A 165 3.97 -10.38 -7.43
N ILE A 166 3.94 -10.22 -6.10
CA ILE A 166 2.85 -10.70 -5.24
C ILE A 166 1.53 -10.03 -5.64
N ALA A 167 1.52 -8.70 -5.76
CA ALA A 167 0.33 -7.93 -6.13
C ALA A 167 -0.22 -8.39 -7.49
N PHE A 168 0.63 -8.43 -8.51
CA PHE A 168 0.19 -8.66 -9.88
C PHE A 168 -0.16 -10.11 -10.16
N LYS A 169 0.43 -11.07 -9.43
CA LYS A 169 0.02 -12.48 -9.46
C LYS A 169 -1.36 -12.69 -8.86
N ASN A 170 -1.72 -11.89 -7.87
CA ASN A 170 -3.01 -11.95 -7.19
C ASN A 170 -4.03 -10.95 -7.76
N ASN A 171 -3.82 -10.48 -8.99
CA ASN A 171 -4.73 -9.60 -9.73
C ASN A 171 -5.03 -8.27 -9.04
N MET A 172 -4.13 -7.78 -8.17
CA MET A 172 -4.22 -6.41 -7.69
C MET A 172 -4.01 -5.44 -8.85
N ARG A 173 -4.76 -4.34 -8.86
CA ARG A 173 -4.72 -3.29 -9.88
C ARG A 173 -3.46 -2.47 -9.83
N LYS A 174 -2.96 -2.21 -8.62
CA LYS A 174 -1.76 -1.41 -8.39
C LYS A 174 -1.11 -1.79 -7.07
N VAL A 175 0.20 -1.51 -6.99
CA VAL A 175 0.88 -1.37 -5.70
C VAL A 175 0.82 0.11 -5.33
N VAL A 176 0.38 0.42 -4.11
CA VAL A 176 0.21 1.79 -3.60
C VAL A 176 1.11 2.00 -2.39
N LEU A 177 1.63 3.21 -2.21
CA LEU A 177 2.35 3.61 -1.00
C LEU A 177 2.19 5.10 -0.74
N THR A 178 2.29 5.50 0.52
CA THR A 178 2.37 6.90 0.93
C THR A 178 3.80 7.26 1.29
N VAL A 179 4.28 8.40 0.81
CA VAL A 179 5.60 8.93 1.17
C VAL A 179 5.47 10.37 1.66
N LEU A 180 6.08 10.67 2.81
CA LEU A 180 6.16 12.04 3.32
C LEU A 180 6.98 12.90 2.35
N LYS A 181 6.53 14.12 2.06
CA LYS A 181 7.24 15.07 1.17
C LYS A 181 8.62 15.47 1.71
N ASN A 182 8.78 15.48 3.03
CA ASN A 182 10.07 15.70 3.70
C ASN A 182 11.00 14.46 3.67
N ASN A 183 10.54 13.33 3.11
CA ASN A 183 11.34 12.12 2.96
C ASN A 183 12.01 12.06 1.58
N GLN A 184 13.34 12.20 1.57
CA GLN A 184 14.16 12.13 0.35
C GLN A 184 13.99 10.82 -0.45
N TYR A 185 13.45 9.76 0.15
CA TYR A 185 13.23 8.47 -0.50
C TYR A 185 12.07 8.46 -1.50
N SER A 186 11.28 9.54 -1.65
CA SER A 186 10.35 9.68 -2.78
C SER A 186 11.05 9.43 -4.15
N LYS A 187 12.29 9.92 -4.30
CA LYS A 187 13.11 9.70 -5.51
C LYS A 187 13.43 8.23 -5.76
N PHE A 188 13.52 7.42 -4.70
CA PHE A 188 13.76 5.98 -4.82
C PHE A 188 12.57 5.29 -5.48
N PHE A 189 11.34 5.57 -5.04
CA PHE A 189 10.14 4.98 -5.62
C PHE A 189 9.91 5.45 -7.06
N LYS A 190 10.13 6.74 -7.35
CA LYS A 190 10.06 7.29 -8.70
C LYS A 190 11.07 6.61 -9.65
N ALA A 191 12.28 6.31 -9.18
CA ALA A 191 13.26 5.52 -9.94
C ALA A 191 12.87 4.04 -10.17
N LEU A 192 11.87 3.52 -9.44
CA LEU A 192 11.25 2.21 -9.67
C LEU A 192 10.02 2.28 -10.58
N ASN A 193 9.76 3.45 -11.18
CA ASN A 193 8.59 3.76 -12.01
C ASN A 193 7.28 3.75 -11.21
N TYR A 194 7.31 4.20 -9.96
CA TYR A 194 6.10 4.63 -9.27
C TYR A 194 5.80 6.07 -9.69
N GLU A 195 4.54 6.32 -9.98
CA GLU A 195 4.01 7.61 -10.43
C GLU A 195 3.09 8.18 -9.35
N LEU A 196 2.79 9.48 -9.43
CA LEU A 196 1.83 10.11 -8.53
C LEU A 196 0.46 9.47 -8.75
N ASP A 197 -0.14 8.92 -7.70
CA ASP A 197 -1.45 8.30 -7.78
C ASP A 197 -2.55 9.36 -7.95
N GLU A 198 -3.64 9.00 -8.64
CA GLU A 198 -4.79 9.87 -8.80
C GLU A 198 -5.51 10.18 -7.48
N SER A 199 -5.35 9.34 -6.46
CA SER A 199 -5.83 9.58 -5.09
C SER A 199 -4.90 10.46 -4.26
N SER A 200 -3.71 10.80 -4.75
CA SER A 200 -2.82 11.68 -4.01
C SER A 200 -3.48 13.06 -3.82
N PRO A 201 -3.50 13.60 -2.60
CA PRO A 201 -4.04 14.92 -2.38
C PRO A 201 -3.20 15.97 -3.13
N ILE A 202 -3.86 17.05 -3.53
CA ILE A 202 -3.25 18.18 -4.25
C ILE A 202 -3.23 19.35 -3.28
N ASP A 203 -2.06 19.97 -3.11
CA ASP A 203 -1.95 21.19 -2.32
C ASP A 203 -2.64 22.35 -3.04
N ASP A 204 -3.32 23.21 -2.29
CA ASP A 204 -3.85 24.48 -2.77
C ASP A 204 -3.47 25.63 -1.83
N GLU A 205 -4.10 26.80 -1.99
CA GLU A 205 -3.79 27.99 -1.19
C GLU A 205 -4.23 27.84 0.28
N GLU A 206 -5.19 26.96 0.57
CA GLU A 206 -5.81 26.80 1.89
C GLU A 206 -5.26 25.56 2.60
N GLU A 207 -4.94 24.49 1.87
CA GLU A 207 -4.55 23.20 2.43
C GLU A 207 -3.27 22.65 1.79
N SER A 208 -2.34 22.19 2.63
CA SER A 208 -1.14 21.49 2.21
C SER A 208 -0.97 20.19 2.96
N PHE A 209 -0.68 19.13 2.22
CA PHE A 209 -0.56 17.78 2.77
C PHE A 209 0.92 17.42 2.93
N PRO A 210 1.34 16.81 4.06
CA PRO A 210 2.74 16.50 4.29
C PRO A 210 3.25 15.28 3.51
N TYR A 211 2.43 14.69 2.64
CA TYR A 211 2.67 13.44 1.94
C TYR A 211 2.19 13.49 0.50
N GLU A 212 2.68 12.55 -0.31
CA GLU A 212 2.15 12.22 -1.63
C GLU A 212 1.86 10.71 -1.68
N ILE A 213 0.86 10.32 -2.44
CA ILE A 213 0.55 8.90 -2.70
C ILE A 213 1.16 8.54 -4.05
N LEU A 214 1.94 7.46 -4.07
CA LEU A 214 2.53 6.94 -5.29
C LEU A 214 1.98 5.55 -5.60
N SER A 215 1.86 5.20 -6.87
CA SER A 215 1.46 3.86 -7.26
C SER A 215 2.13 3.36 -8.52
N LYS A 216 2.02 2.04 -8.72
CA LYS A 216 2.46 1.34 -9.92
C LYS A 216 1.39 0.38 -10.41
N ILE A 217 0.86 0.66 -11.60
CA ILE A 217 -0.28 -0.06 -12.18
C ILE A 217 0.14 -1.43 -12.71
N ASN A 218 -0.71 -2.42 -12.48
CA ASN A 218 -0.64 -3.74 -13.07
C ASN A 218 -1.04 -3.68 -14.55
N LYS A 219 -0.04 -3.53 -15.42
CA LYS A 219 -0.24 -3.44 -16.88
C LYS A 219 -0.79 -4.71 -17.54
N ARG A 220 -0.93 -5.82 -16.79
CA ARG A 220 -1.54 -7.07 -17.29
C ARG A 220 -3.06 -7.03 -17.28
N LEU A 221 -3.65 -6.14 -16.48
CA LEU A 221 -5.10 -5.95 -16.42
C LEU A 221 -5.53 -4.83 -17.38
N PRO A 222 -6.74 -4.93 -17.98
CA PRO A 222 -7.25 -3.87 -18.83
C PRO A 222 -7.45 -2.58 -18.03
N PRO A 223 -7.21 -1.38 -18.61
CA PRO A 223 -7.45 -0.11 -17.93
C PRO A 223 -8.90 0.00 -17.43
N LEU A 224 -9.10 0.69 -16.31
CA LEU A 224 -10.44 1.11 -15.93
C LEU A 224 -10.91 2.18 -16.92
N ILE A 225 -12.12 2.03 -17.42
CA ILE A 225 -12.73 3.06 -18.26
C ILE A 225 -12.92 4.29 -17.36
N ALA A 226 -12.19 5.37 -17.64
CA ALA A 226 -12.28 6.60 -16.87
C ALA A 226 -13.73 7.10 -16.89
N GLN A 227 -14.38 7.13 -15.73
CA GLN A 227 -15.63 7.85 -15.59
C GLN A 227 -15.33 9.36 -15.59
N PRO A 228 -16.17 10.20 -16.22
CA PRO A 228 -15.99 11.65 -16.15
C PRO A 228 -16.06 12.09 -14.68
N LYS A 229 -14.97 12.69 -14.19
CA LYS A 229 -14.82 13.19 -12.82
C LYS A 229 -15.96 14.17 -12.51
N THR A 230 -16.91 13.77 -11.67
CA THR A 230 -17.79 14.72 -10.98
C THR A 230 -17.12 15.05 -9.64
N HIS A 231 -16.68 16.31 -9.49
CA HIS A 231 -16.25 17.08 -8.30
C HIS A 231 -15.89 16.35 -6.98
N PRO A 232 -14.89 16.85 -6.23
CA PRO A 232 -14.23 16.11 -5.16
C PRO A 232 -15.24 15.71 -4.06
N SER A 233 -15.47 14.41 -3.93
CA SER A 233 -16.10 13.85 -2.75
C SER A 233 -15.09 13.88 -1.61
N ASN A 234 -15.50 14.47 -0.48
CA ASN A 234 -14.76 14.43 0.79
C ASN A 234 -14.11 13.07 1.02
N HIS A 235 -12.80 13.11 1.14
CA HIS A 235 -11.92 11.97 1.37
C HIS A 235 -12.30 11.34 2.71
N CYS A 236 -12.77 10.10 2.68
CA CYS A 236 -13.01 9.28 3.87
C CYS A 236 -12.02 8.11 3.81
N CYS A 237 -10.75 8.39 4.10
CA CYS A 237 -9.80 7.35 4.50
C CYS A 237 -10.31 6.73 5.81
N SER A 238 -11.08 5.67 5.68
CA SER A 238 -11.52 4.83 6.78
C SER A 238 -10.32 4.02 7.23
N GLY A 239 -9.66 4.46 8.31
CA GLY A 239 -8.45 3.85 8.87
C GLY A 239 -7.61 4.78 9.73
N HIS A 240 -7.84 6.09 9.69
CA HIS A 240 -7.27 7.04 10.64
C HIS A 240 -8.36 7.56 11.57
N ASP A 241 -8.63 6.82 12.66
CA ASP A 241 -9.32 7.39 13.81
C ASP A 241 -8.39 8.42 14.48
N HIS A 242 -8.48 9.64 13.99
CA HIS A 242 -8.05 10.83 14.70
C HIS A 242 -9.26 11.39 15.44
N HIS A 243 -9.48 10.89 16.64
CA HIS A 243 -10.15 11.66 17.68
C HIS A 243 -9.08 12.33 18.55
N HIS A 244 -9.39 13.58 18.89
CA HIS A 244 -8.60 14.52 19.69
C HIS A 244 -8.03 13.91 20.97
#